data_AF-A0A1C5IDQ1-F1
#
_entry.id   AF-A0A1C5IDQ1-F1
#
_cell.length_a   1.000
_cell.length_b   1.000
_cell.length_c   1.000
_cell.angle_alpha   90.00
_cell.angle_beta   90.00
_cell.angle_gamma   90.00
#
_symmetry.space_group_name_H-M   'P 1'
#
loop_
_entity.id
_entity.type
_entity.pdbx_description
1 polymer ?
#
loop_
_entity_poly.entity_id
_entity_poly.type
_entity_poly.pdbx_seq_one_letter_code
_entity_poly.pdbx_strand_id
1 'polypeptide(L)'
;MGREDSHYRPDGVDGRGSGGPGSGGASGRVRVPGVHPSGRFAAPSGPGSGQPSPGPDLNRPATGSARVPSGPPPAAGSARVPAGPQGYGSAPVSPAAGPVPVSPPAGSVPVSPPPAGSGPPPAAAAPRRRRLLPVAALVTVLLLALAGFAVLVRPGPVAGWLGDQADAPATARAPEPDPVPVLAGPDAGAPQPTPDGVRAALHPLLGQPALGSRVNVSVADVETGQSLFTRGGDDGTVPASVTKLVTGVTVLEARGPGHRIPTRVVAGATPGEVVLVGGGDPTLAVDGKGFYPGAARLDTLAAQVKQALGGTTPTKVIVDSTLFPGPVHAPGWDADIPTGGYGAAITALMTDGARTDPETARRTFDDTHGAARRDPRPDLAAGRAFARLLGLGGDAQVTKGKAPSAAGASAGAAPAPGTELGKVESLPMIRLVDIMISDSDNVVAEALARQVALARDRPASFSGGAAAMDAVIAELGLPADEISLADASGLSRNNRISPSLLTDLIALAGKGDHPELGGIFGGLPVGAWSGTLGDRYRAAATKAGAGVVRAKTGTLTGVHAIAGLVTTADGRLLTFAVLTDRAPAIDPDVPRQALDRITGALAGCGCR
;
A
#
# COMPACT_ATOMS: atom_id res chain seq x y z
N MET A 1 -28.67 -32.08 -23.90
CA MET A 1 -27.67 -33.11 -24.28
C MET A 1 -26.38 -32.73 -23.55
N GLY A 2 -25.71 -33.59 -22.76
CA GLY A 2 -26.16 -34.87 -22.21
C GLY A 2 -25.00 -35.79 -21.78
N ARG A 3 -24.69 -35.84 -20.46
CA ARG A 3 -23.65 -36.68 -19.82
C ARG A 3 -22.21 -36.32 -20.25
N GLU A 4 -21.12 -36.76 -19.60
CA GLU A 4 -20.88 -37.78 -18.54
C GLU A 4 -20.18 -37.10 -17.34
N ASP A 5 -20.61 -37.27 -16.09
CA ASP A 5 -20.52 -38.45 -15.20
C ASP A 5 -19.10 -38.70 -14.62
N SER A 6 -18.93 -38.44 -13.32
CA SER A 6 -17.91 -39.08 -12.48
C SER A 6 -18.45 -39.27 -11.07
N HIS A 7 -18.32 -40.50 -10.54
CA HIS A 7 -18.90 -40.88 -9.25
C HIS A 7 -17.84 -40.92 -8.15
N TYR A 8 -18.21 -40.45 -6.95
CA TYR A 8 -17.64 -40.94 -5.70
C TYR A 8 -18.78 -41.14 -4.69
N ARG A 9 -18.75 -42.25 -3.95
CA ARG A 9 -19.69 -42.58 -2.87
C ARG A 9 -18.90 -43.13 -1.67
N PRO A 10 -19.41 -42.94 -0.43
CA PRO A 10 -18.64 -43.22 0.77
C PRO A 10 -18.87 -44.62 1.33
N ASP A 11 -17.93 -45.07 2.14
CA ASP A 11 -18.12 -46.16 3.09
C ASP A 11 -18.57 -45.60 4.46
N GLY A 12 -19.53 -46.27 5.10
CA GLY A 12 -19.69 -46.29 6.56
C GLY A 12 -19.06 -47.57 7.12
N VAL A 13 -19.24 -48.01 8.36
CA VAL A 13 -19.92 -47.54 9.59
C VAL A 13 -18.97 -48.04 10.73
N ASP A 14 -19.04 -47.76 12.04
CA ASP A 14 -20.14 -47.60 13.00
C ASP A 14 -19.53 -47.14 14.35
N GLY A 15 -20.34 -46.75 15.34
CA GLY A 15 -19.81 -46.47 16.69
C GLY A 15 -20.64 -45.50 17.53
N ARG A 16 -21.42 -46.02 18.49
CA ARG A 16 -22.24 -45.23 19.42
C ARG A 16 -21.48 -44.91 20.71
N GLY A 17 -21.65 -43.69 21.22
CA GLY A 17 -21.26 -43.29 22.58
C GLY A 17 -22.06 -42.06 23.02
N SER A 18 -22.56 -42.03 24.25
CA SER A 18 -23.53 -41.03 24.74
C SER A 18 -23.08 -40.36 26.05
N GLY A 19 -23.44 -39.09 26.24
CA GLY A 19 -23.47 -38.48 27.58
C GLY A 19 -23.23 -36.97 27.68
N GLY A 20 -24.23 -36.24 28.19
CA GLY A 20 -24.05 -35.10 29.10
C GLY A 20 -23.58 -33.73 28.55
N PRO A 21 -24.40 -32.66 28.63
CA PRO A 21 -23.94 -31.29 28.46
C PRO A 21 -23.37 -30.71 29.77
N GLY A 22 -22.19 -30.09 29.71
CA GLY A 22 -21.60 -29.34 30.83
C GLY A 22 -21.84 -27.84 30.67
N SER A 23 -22.68 -27.25 31.52
CA SER A 23 -22.86 -25.80 31.61
C SER A 23 -21.82 -25.17 32.55
N GLY A 24 -21.25 -24.03 32.15
CA GLY A 24 -20.17 -23.35 32.90
C GLY A 24 -20.12 -21.85 32.61
N GLY A 25 -21.05 -21.10 33.19
CA GLY A 25 -21.00 -19.63 33.17
C GLY A 25 -20.15 -19.08 34.32
N ALA A 26 -19.23 -18.17 34.03
CA ALA A 26 -18.37 -17.51 35.03
C ALA A 26 -18.42 -15.98 34.86
N SER A 27 -19.31 -15.32 35.61
CA SER A 27 -19.44 -13.85 35.63
C SER A 27 -18.51 -13.21 36.66
N GLY A 28 -17.42 -12.57 36.23
CA GLY A 28 -16.51 -11.83 37.11
C GLY A 28 -16.72 -10.32 37.03
N ARG A 29 -17.45 -9.72 37.98
CA ARG A 29 -17.55 -8.25 38.10
C ARG A 29 -16.47 -7.70 39.01
N VAL A 30 -15.62 -6.81 38.49
CA VAL A 30 -14.76 -5.94 39.31
C VAL A 30 -15.52 -4.67 39.69
N ARG A 31 -15.34 -4.17 40.91
CA ARG A 31 -15.70 -2.80 41.31
C ARG A 31 -14.43 -2.05 41.69
N VAL A 32 -14.31 -0.80 41.25
CA VAL A 32 -13.33 0.17 41.76
C VAL A 32 -14.11 1.43 42.19
N PRO A 33 -13.86 2.02 43.38
CA PRO A 33 -14.47 3.29 43.77
C PRO A 33 -13.81 4.47 43.03
N GLY A 34 -14.61 5.44 42.58
CA GLY A 34 -14.12 6.68 41.97
C GLY A 34 -13.78 7.77 42.97
N VAL A 35 -12.99 8.77 42.54
CA VAL A 35 -12.72 10.03 43.25
C VAL A 35 -12.81 11.18 42.24
N HIS A 36 -13.45 12.30 42.64
CA HIS A 36 -13.65 13.48 41.78
C HIS A 36 -12.50 14.51 41.89
N PRO A 37 -12.34 15.43 40.90
CA PRO A 37 -11.10 16.17 40.70
C PRO A 37 -11.02 17.55 41.38
N SER A 38 -9.80 17.95 41.73
CA SER A 38 -9.32 19.35 41.87
C SER A 38 -7.78 19.34 41.77
N GLY A 39 -7.07 20.40 41.36
CA GLY A 39 -7.49 21.72 40.88
C GLY A 39 -6.34 22.41 40.10
N ARG A 40 -6.55 23.65 39.65
CA ARG A 40 -5.54 24.43 38.90
C ARG A 40 -4.47 25.04 39.82
N PHE A 41 -3.24 25.21 39.30
CA PHE A 41 -2.33 26.40 39.39
C PHE A 41 -0.95 25.93 38.87
N ALA A 42 -0.48 26.38 37.70
CA ALA A 42 0.20 27.65 37.41
C ALA A 42 1.71 27.63 37.73
N ALA A 43 2.52 28.06 36.75
CA ALA A 43 3.98 28.09 36.83
C ALA A 43 4.51 29.46 37.28
N PRO A 44 5.80 29.54 37.67
CA PRO A 44 6.61 30.73 37.46
C PRO A 44 7.84 30.44 36.57
N SER A 45 8.24 31.45 35.80
CA SER A 45 9.50 31.50 35.04
C SER A 45 10.46 32.52 35.66
N GLY A 46 11.77 32.24 35.64
CA GLY A 46 12.80 33.13 36.18
C GLY A 46 14.20 32.50 36.14
N PRO A 47 15.25 33.20 35.65
CA PRO A 47 16.55 32.58 35.36
C PRO A 47 17.61 32.82 36.46
N GLY A 48 18.64 31.97 36.47
CA GLY A 48 19.88 32.17 37.24
C GLY A 48 21.08 31.55 36.52
N SER A 49 22.19 32.28 36.42
CA SER A 49 23.40 31.88 35.70
C SER A 49 24.50 31.35 36.63
N GLY A 50 25.27 30.39 36.15
CA GLY A 50 26.44 29.85 36.86
C GLY A 50 27.21 28.81 36.05
N GLN A 51 28.51 29.03 35.83
CA GLN A 51 29.44 28.10 35.17
C GLN A 51 30.57 27.71 36.17
N PRO A 52 31.46 26.73 35.88
CA PRO A 52 31.53 25.54 36.75
C PRO A 52 32.94 25.20 37.29
N SER A 53 33.05 23.99 37.88
CA SER A 53 34.28 23.24 38.26
C SER A 53 34.74 23.43 39.71
N PRO A 54 35.56 22.49 40.28
CA PRO A 54 36.01 21.20 39.75
C PRO A 54 35.48 19.99 40.54
N GLY A 55 35.74 18.77 40.07
CA GLY A 55 35.60 17.53 40.84
C GLY A 55 36.97 16.97 41.29
N PRO A 56 37.02 15.73 41.82
CA PRO A 56 38.25 14.94 41.86
C PRO A 56 38.13 13.60 41.10
N ASP A 57 39.21 13.23 40.38
CA ASP A 57 39.42 11.88 39.86
C ASP A 57 39.65 10.86 40.99
N LEU A 58 39.19 9.62 40.80
CA LEU A 58 39.91 8.42 41.23
C LEU A 58 39.77 7.31 40.18
N ASN A 59 40.85 6.56 39.99
CA ASN A 59 41.03 5.64 38.85
C ASN A 59 41.70 4.33 39.29
N ARG A 60 41.39 3.25 38.56
CA ARG A 60 41.99 1.88 38.57
C ARG A 60 41.61 0.91 39.73
N PRO A 61 41.75 -0.43 39.51
CA PRO A 61 40.83 -1.41 40.08
C PRO A 61 41.48 -2.66 40.76
N ALA A 62 40.63 -3.53 41.34
CA ALA A 62 40.98 -4.88 41.80
C ALA A 62 39.77 -5.84 41.60
N THR A 63 39.82 -6.79 40.65
CA THR A 63 40.04 -8.25 40.84
C THR A 63 38.97 -9.03 41.62
N GLY A 64 38.33 -9.99 40.95
CA GLY A 64 37.48 -11.03 41.56
C GLY A 64 37.12 -12.11 40.54
N SER A 65 37.81 -13.25 40.55
CA SER A 65 37.76 -14.26 39.46
C SER A 65 36.88 -15.46 39.77
N ALA A 66 36.14 -15.94 38.76
CA ALA A 66 35.60 -17.30 38.69
C ALA A 66 35.85 -17.88 37.28
N ARG A 67 36.23 -19.16 37.19
CA ARG A 67 36.57 -19.85 35.92
C ARG A 67 35.47 -20.82 35.49
N VAL A 68 35.11 -20.77 34.20
CA VAL A 68 34.56 -21.90 33.42
C VAL A 68 35.24 -21.84 32.03
N PRO A 69 35.69 -22.96 31.42
CA PRO A 69 36.63 -22.91 30.29
C PRO A 69 35.98 -22.74 28.90
N SER A 70 36.72 -22.13 27.98
CA SER A 70 36.37 -21.94 26.58
C SER A 70 36.78 -23.12 25.69
N GLY A 71 35.86 -23.65 24.88
CA GLY A 71 36.15 -24.59 23.79
C GLY A 71 36.34 -23.89 22.43
N PRO A 72 37.13 -24.47 21.50
CA PRO A 72 37.32 -23.92 20.14
C PRO A 72 36.14 -24.20 19.20
N PRO A 73 35.97 -23.43 18.11
CA PRO A 73 34.88 -23.60 17.15
C PRO A 73 35.10 -24.80 16.20
N PRO A 74 34.03 -25.43 15.68
CA PRO A 74 34.13 -26.49 14.68
C PRO A 74 34.53 -25.94 13.30
N ALA A 75 35.54 -26.54 12.68
CA ALA A 75 35.97 -26.25 11.32
C ALA A 75 35.17 -27.05 10.26
N ALA A 76 35.17 -26.58 9.01
CA ALA A 76 34.44 -27.23 7.92
C ALA A 76 35.05 -28.57 7.51
N GLY A 77 34.23 -29.64 7.47
CA GLY A 77 34.63 -30.98 7.03
C GLY A 77 34.29 -31.25 5.57
N SER A 78 35.28 -31.17 4.67
CA SER A 78 35.14 -31.59 3.27
C SER A 78 35.44 -33.07 3.08
N ALA A 79 34.44 -33.87 2.68
CA ALA A 79 34.63 -35.30 2.40
C ALA A 79 34.73 -35.58 0.89
N ARG A 80 35.83 -36.23 0.46
CA ARG A 80 35.97 -36.83 -0.88
C ARG A 80 36.52 -38.26 -0.76
N VAL A 81 35.78 -39.19 -1.36
CA VAL A 81 36.20 -40.43 -2.05
C VAL A 81 37.57 -41.06 -1.66
N PRO A 82 37.57 -42.26 -1.07
CA PRO A 82 38.58 -43.28 -1.33
C PRO A 82 38.19 -44.15 -2.55
N ALA A 83 39.18 -44.72 -3.26
CA ALA A 83 38.96 -45.57 -4.43
C ALA A 83 39.95 -46.75 -4.50
N GLY A 84 39.56 -47.83 -5.19
CA GLY A 84 40.33 -49.08 -5.35
C GLY A 84 39.59 -50.30 -4.75
N PRO A 85 39.90 -51.54 -5.17
CA PRO A 85 41.13 -51.95 -5.86
C PRO A 85 40.98 -52.31 -7.36
N GLN A 86 42.05 -52.88 -7.91
CA GLN A 86 42.31 -53.35 -9.28
C GLN A 86 41.41 -54.56 -9.68
N GLY A 87 41.28 -54.95 -10.95
CA GLY A 87 41.87 -54.45 -12.20
C GLY A 87 41.67 -55.42 -13.38
N TYR A 88 42.53 -55.34 -14.40
CA TYR A 88 42.55 -56.11 -15.66
C TYR A 88 41.39 -55.87 -16.65
N GLY A 89 41.74 -55.90 -17.93
CA GLY A 89 40.79 -55.99 -19.05
C GLY A 89 41.47 -56.66 -20.25
N SER A 90 40.68 -57.38 -21.05
CA SER A 90 41.03 -57.93 -22.38
C SER A 90 39.75 -58.29 -23.13
N ALA A 91 39.73 -58.05 -24.44
CA ALA A 91 38.82 -58.67 -25.41
C ALA A 91 39.57 -59.87 -26.09
N PRO A 92 39.05 -60.61 -27.10
CA PRO A 92 37.77 -60.49 -27.82
C PRO A 92 37.06 -61.85 -28.07
N VAL A 93 36.28 -61.94 -29.17
CA VAL A 93 35.87 -63.13 -29.98
C VAL A 93 34.34 -63.36 -30.13
N SER A 94 33.91 -63.54 -31.39
CA SER A 94 32.57 -63.91 -31.91
C SER A 94 32.69 -65.27 -32.66
N PRO A 95 31.83 -65.74 -33.62
CA PRO A 95 30.44 -65.39 -34.02
C PRO A 95 29.51 -66.63 -34.28
N ALA A 96 28.23 -66.40 -34.63
CA ALA A 96 27.33 -67.22 -35.49
C ALA A 96 25.88 -66.65 -35.45
N ALA A 97 24.98 -66.73 -36.45
CA ALA A 97 25.05 -67.01 -37.91
C ALA A 97 23.79 -66.39 -38.60
N GLY A 98 23.73 -66.35 -39.95
CA GLY A 98 22.63 -65.73 -40.74
C GLY A 98 21.42 -66.65 -41.05
N PRO A 99 20.55 -66.40 -42.08
CA PRO A 99 20.76 -65.53 -43.28
C PRO A 99 19.57 -64.61 -43.73
N VAL A 100 19.71 -64.00 -44.92
CA VAL A 100 18.75 -63.18 -45.74
C VAL A 100 18.50 -63.89 -47.11
N PRO A 101 17.71 -63.43 -48.14
CA PRO A 101 17.05 -62.13 -48.47
C PRO A 101 15.48 -62.23 -48.57
N VAL A 102 14.61 -61.60 -49.41
CA VAL A 102 14.62 -60.84 -50.71
C VAL A 102 13.37 -59.89 -50.85
N SER A 103 13.32 -59.06 -51.93
CA SER A 103 12.23 -58.13 -52.34
C SER A 103 12.18 -57.98 -53.89
N PRO A 104 11.29 -57.20 -54.57
CA PRO A 104 10.02 -56.50 -54.23
C PRO A 104 8.84 -56.96 -55.17
N PRO A 105 7.70 -56.25 -55.47
CA PRO A 105 7.64 -54.94 -56.19
C PRO A 105 6.45 -53.94 -55.94
N ALA A 106 6.69 -52.67 -56.29
CA ALA A 106 5.82 -51.63 -56.91
C ALA A 106 4.37 -51.26 -56.48
N GLY A 107 4.13 -49.94 -56.31
CA GLY A 107 2.83 -49.22 -56.47
C GLY A 107 2.18 -48.68 -55.17
N SER A 108 1.61 -47.48 -55.09
CA SER A 108 1.60 -46.29 -55.98
C SER A 108 1.36 -44.98 -55.17
N VAL A 109 1.53 -43.80 -55.79
CA VAL A 109 1.50 -42.45 -55.17
C VAL A 109 0.10 -41.78 -55.31
N PRO A 110 -0.28 -40.71 -54.55
CA PRO A 110 0.33 -39.36 -54.65
C PRO A 110 0.53 -38.56 -53.33
N VAL A 111 1.47 -37.60 -53.36
CA VAL A 111 1.68 -36.56 -52.33
C VAL A 111 1.98 -35.22 -53.04
N SER A 112 1.28 -34.14 -52.67
CA SER A 112 1.59 -32.72 -52.98
C SER A 112 0.48 -31.78 -52.46
N PRO A 113 0.69 -30.45 -52.33
CA PRO A 113 1.95 -29.72 -52.09
C PRO A 113 1.83 -28.66 -50.96
N PRO A 114 2.94 -28.04 -50.50
CA PRO A 114 2.90 -26.86 -49.63
C PRO A 114 2.78 -25.54 -50.43
N PRO A 115 2.26 -24.44 -49.84
CA PRO A 115 2.35 -23.10 -50.39
C PRO A 115 3.59 -22.33 -49.89
N ALA A 116 4.22 -21.54 -50.76
CA ALA A 116 5.34 -20.67 -50.45
C ALA A 116 5.34 -19.42 -51.34
N GLY A 117 6.05 -18.36 -50.92
CA GLY A 117 6.51 -17.29 -51.82
C GLY A 117 5.54 -16.11 -52.05
N SER A 118 5.96 -14.93 -51.62
CA SER A 118 5.35 -13.62 -51.88
C SER A 118 5.29 -13.23 -53.37
N GLY A 119 4.22 -12.51 -53.76
CA GLY A 119 4.03 -11.88 -55.09
C GLY A 119 3.57 -10.41 -55.01
N PRO A 120 3.59 -9.65 -56.13
CA PRO A 120 3.64 -8.17 -56.12
C PRO A 120 2.28 -7.45 -56.04
N PRO A 121 2.25 -6.16 -55.68
CA PRO A 121 1.04 -5.34 -55.61
C PRO A 121 0.54 -4.90 -57.01
N PRO A 122 -0.79 -4.73 -57.19
CA PRO A 122 -1.36 -4.22 -58.44
C PRO A 122 -1.16 -2.69 -58.60
N ALA A 123 -0.96 -2.25 -59.84
CA ALA A 123 -0.71 -0.85 -60.19
C ALA A 123 -1.99 0.01 -60.28
N ALA A 124 -1.82 1.33 -60.39
CA ALA A 124 -2.88 2.33 -60.22
C ALA A 124 -3.91 2.39 -61.35
N ALA A 125 -5.15 2.79 -61.00
CA ALA A 125 -6.21 3.16 -61.92
C ALA A 125 -6.45 4.68 -61.94
N ALA A 126 -6.62 5.26 -63.14
CA ALA A 126 -6.81 6.70 -63.33
C ALA A 126 -8.23 7.20 -62.94
N PRO A 127 -8.39 8.49 -62.56
CA PRO A 127 -9.57 8.94 -61.81
C PRO A 127 -10.82 9.22 -62.68
N ARG A 128 -11.94 8.55 -62.37
CA ARG A 128 -13.28 8.91 -62.87
C ARG A 128 -13.92 9.99 -61.98
N ARG A 129 -13.95 11.24 -62.46
CA ARG A 129 -14.58 12.40 -61.78
C ARG A 129 -16.04 12.11 -61.39
N ARG A 130 -16.36 12.11 -60.08
CA ARG A 130 -17.74 12.05 -59.56
C ARG A 130 -17.96 13.07 -58.42
N ARG A 131 -18.56 14.21 -58.81
CA ARG A 131 -19.29 15.24 -58.02
C ARG A 131 -19.17 15.18 -56.47
N LEU A 132 -18.15 15.83 -55.91
CA LEU A 132 -17.94 16.00 -54.46
C LEU A 132 -18.74 17.17 -53.81
N LEU A 133 -19.62 17.83 -54.57
CA LEU A 133 -20.32 19.06 -54.16
C LEU A 133 -21.16 18.99 -52.86
N PRO A 134 -21.87 17.91 -52.49
CA PRO A 134 -22.65 17.91 -51.25
C PRO A 134 -21.77 17.74 -49.98
N VAL A 135 -20.61 17.08 -50.09
CA VAL A 135 -19.72 16.82 -48.94
C VAL A 135 -18.97 18.10 -48.54
N ALA A 136 -18.49 18.86 -49.52
CA ALA A 136 -17.79 20.12 -49.28
C ALA A 136 -18.67 21.19 -48.58
N ALA A 137 -19.98 21.20 -48.87
CA ALA A 137 -20.93 22.08 -48.20
C ALA A 137 -21.06 21.74 -46.71
N LEU A 138 -21.21 20.46 -46.38
CA LEU A 138 -21.38 20.00 -44.98
C LEU A 138 -20.13 20.29 -44.14
N VAL A 139 -18.93 20.06 -44.69
CA VAL A 139 -17.66 20.38 -44.02
C VAL A 139 -17.49 21.88 -43.82
N THR A 140 -17.87 22.71 -44.81
CA THR A 140 -17.81 24.19 -44.67
C THR A 140 -18.73 24.69 -43.56
N VAL A 141 -19.95 24.17 -43.43
CA VAL A 141 -20.87 24.55 -42.33
C VAL A 141 -20.29 24.16 -40.96
N LEU A 142 -19.70 22.97 -40.83
CA LEU A 142 -19.08 22.51 -39.58
C LEU A 142 -17.86 23.36 -39.19
N LEU A 143 -17.03 23.73 -40.17
CA LEU A 143 -15.87 24.60 -39.96
C LEU A 143 -16.27 26.04 -39.60
N LEU A 144 -17.37 26.57 -40.17
CA LEU A 144 -17.89 27.89 -39.80
C LEU A 144 -18.48 27.89 -38.37
N ALA A 145 -19.12 26.81 -37.94
CA ALA A 145 -19.58 26.66 -36.55
C ALA A 145 -18.40 26.63 -35.56
N LEU A 146 -17.34 25.86 -35.87
CA LEU A 146 -16.10 25.82 -35.08
C LEU A 146 -15.37 27.16 -35.06
N ALA A 147 -15.30 27.87 -36.20
CA ALA A 147 -14.72 29.20 -36.28
C ALA A 147 -15.51 30.24 -35.46
N GLY A 148 -16.85 30.16 -35.47
CA GLY A 148 -17.70 31.01 -34.62
C GLY A 148 -17.42 30.82 -33.12
N PHE A 149 -17.25 29.57 -32.68
CA PHE A 149 -16.91 29.26 -31.29
C PHE A 149 -15.50 29.76 -30.91
N ALA A 150 -14.53 29.61 -31.82
CA ALA A 150 -13.15 30.07 -31.65
C ALA A 150 -12.96 31.60 -31.70
N VAL A 151 -13.99 32.38 -32.05
CA VAL A 151 -13.98 33.84 -32.01
C VAL A 151 -14.50 34.40 -30.67
N LEU A 152 -15.28 33.62 -29.92
CA LEU A 152 -15.81 34.05 -28.61
C LEU A 152 -14.83 33.83 -27.44
N VAL A 153 -13.71 33.12 -27.66
CA VAL A 153 -12.63 32.94 -26.68
C VAL A 153 -11.29 33.25 -27.33
N ARG A 154 -10.85 34.52 -27.22
CA ARG A 154 -9.48 34.94 -27.52
C ARG A 154 -8.86 35.64 -26.31
N PRO A 155 -7.70 35.18 -25.79
CA PRO A 155 -6.95 35.94 -24.79
C PRO A 155 -6.36 37.21 -25.43
N GLY A 156 -6.62 38.36 -24.81
CA GLY A 156 -5.96 39.63 -25.16
C GLY A 156 -4.51 39.68 -24.66
N PRO A 157 -3.68 40.60 -25.18
CA PRO A 157 -2.26 40.69 -24.83
C PRO A 157 -2.06 41.22 -23.40
N VAL A 158 -1.68 40.32 -22.48
CA VAL A 158 -1.25 40.64 -21.11
C VAL A 158 0.14 41.27 -21.09
N ALA A 159 0.25 42.50 -21.59
CA ALA A 159 1.48 43.30 -21.62
C ALA A 159 1.26 44.80 -21.35
N GLY A 160 0.01 45.23 -21.07
CA GLY A 160 -0.36 46.65 -20.88
C GLY A 160 -1.18 46.95 -19.62
N TRP A 161 -1.19 46.04 -18.64
CA TRP A 161 -1.97 46.19 -17.40
C TRP A 161 -1.11 46.23 -16.12
N LEU A 162 0.22 46.31 -16.27
CA LEU A 162 1.14 46.70 -15.20
C LEU A 162 1.44 48.20 -15.38
N GLY A 163 0.52 49.04 -14.93
CA GLY A 163 0.84 50.42 -14.59
C GLY A 163 1.35 50.45 -13.15
N ASP A 164 2.43 51.16 -12.89
CA ASP A 164 2.86 51.46 -11.52
C ASP A 164 1.78 52.28 -10.80
N GLN A 165 1.47 51.94 -9.55
CA GLN A 165 1.53 52.85 -8.39
C GLN A 165 0.71 52.34 -7.17
N ALA A 166 1.22 52.73 -5.99
CA ALA A 166 0.53 52.89 -4.71
C ALA A 166 -0.11 51.67 -3.99
N ASP A 167 0.25 51.53 -2.72
CA ASP A 167 -0.46 50.69 -1.74
C ASP A 167 -1.92 51.14 -1.54
N ALA A 168 -2.84 50.18 -1.58
CA ALA A 168 -4.23 50.35 -1.16
C ALA A 168 -4.52 49.45 0.05
N PRO A 169 -5.26 49.93 1.07
CA PRO A 169 -5.45 49.18 2.31
C PRO A 169 -6.25 47.90 2.10
N ALA A 170 -5.82 46.81 2.74
CA ALA A 170 -6.46 45.51 2.64
C ALA A 170 -7.91 45.56 3.12
N THR A 171 -8.86 45.41 2.19
CA THR A 171 -10.26 45.20 2.52
C THR A 171 -10.41 43.82 3.17
N ALA A 172 -10.90 43.80 4.41
CA ALA A 172 -11.20 42.55 5.09
C ALA A 172 -12.23 41.77 4.25
N ARG A 173 -11.88 40.55 3.83
CA ARG A 173 -12.87 39.64 3.22
C ARG A 173 -13.97 39.38 4.25
N ALA A 174 -15.22 39.41 3.79
CA ALA A 174 -16.32 38.83 4.55
C ALA A 174 -15.98 37.35 4.88
N PRO A 175 -16.38 36.83 6.05
CA PRO A 175 -16.18 35.42 6.35
C PRO A 175 -16.83 34.57 5.27
N GLU A 176 -16.08 33.61 4.76
CA GLU A 176 -16.61 32.58 3.85
C GLU A 176 -17.65 31.77 4.63
N PRO A 177 -18.87 31.55 4.10
CA PRO A 177 -19.91 30.86 4.86
C PRO A 177 -19.48 29.42 5.16
N ASP A 178 -19.76 28.95 6.38
CA ASP A 178 -19.37 27.60 6.82
C ASP A 178 -19.85 26.55 5.81
N PRO A 179 -18.98 25.59 5.40
CA PRO A 179 -19.31 24.62 4.37
C PRO A 179 -20.45 23.71 4.85
N VAL A 180 -21.60 23.80 4.20
CA VAL A 180 -22.79 23.01 4.52
C VAL A 180 -22.44 21.50 4.45
N PRO A 181 -22.59 20.73 5.54
CA PRO A 181 -22.24 19.31 5.52
C PRO A 181 -23.11 18.53 4.52
N VAL A 182 -22.48 18.04 3.43
CA VAL A 182 -23.14 17.25 2.37
C VAL A 182 -23.65 15.90 2.91
N LEU A 183 -23.08 15.44 4.02
CA LEU A 183 -23.62 14.38 4.87
C LEU A 183 -23.62 14.92 6.29
N ALA A 184 -24.71 14.68 7.04
CA ALA A 184 -24.77 15.04 8.45
C ALA A 184 -23.64 14.37 9.24
N GLY A 185 -23.11 15.08 10.24
CA GLY A 185 -22.25 14.46 11.25
C GLY A 185 -23.04 13.47 12.12
N PRO A 186 -22.36 12.67 12.96
CA PRO A 186 -23.03 11.92 14.02
C PRO A 186 -23.89 12.87 14.86
N ASP A 187 -25.19 12.61 14.94
CA ASP A 187 -26.03 13.26 15.95
C ASP A 187 -25.75 12.59 17.30
N ALA A 188 -25.09 13.30 18.20
CA ALA A 188 -24.80 12.81 19.54
C ALA A 188 -26.08 12.52 20.35
N GLY A 189 -27.18 13.20 20.02
CA GLY A 189 -28.54 12.96 20.51
C GLY A 189 -29.29 11.84 19.79
N ALA A 190 -28.72 11.24 18.74
CA ALA A 190 -29.34 10.10 18.05
C ALA A 190 -29.54 8.93 19.03
N PRO A 191 -30.70 8.27 18.99
CA PRO A 191 -31.02 7.13 19.83
C PRO A 191 -29.92 6.06 19.83
N GLN A 192 -29.49 5.64 21.02
CA GLN A 192 -28.50 4.57 21.18
C GLN A 192 -29.10 3.21 20.78
N PRO A 193 -28.47 2.47 19.86
CA PRO A 193 -28.85 1.09 19.56
C PRO A 193 -28.65 0.15 20.75
N THR A 194 -29.47 -0.89 20.85
CA THR A 194 -29.30 -1.96 21.82
C THR A 194 -28.47 -3.11 21.25
N PRO A 195 -27.69 -3.82 22.08
CA PRO A 195 -26.99 -5.04 21.66
C PRO A 195 -27.90 -6.14 21.09
N ASP A 196 -29.17 -6.15 21.51
CA ASP A 196 -30.16 -7.13 21.05
C ASP A 196 -30.74 -6.73 19.69
N GLY A 197 -31.01 -5.44 19.45
CA GLY A 197 -31.40 -4.91 18.15
C GLY A 197 -30.33 -5.09 17.08
N VAL A 198 -29.06 -4.81 17.40
CA VAL A 198 -27.91 -5.09 16.50
C VAL A 198 -27.77 -6.59 16.24
N ARG A 199 -27.90 -7.44 17.27
CA ARG A 199 -27.88 -8.91 17.09
C ARG A 199 -29.00 -9.39 16.18
N ALA A 200 -30.22 -8.85 16.32
CA ALA A 200 -31.36 -9.21 15.50
C ALA A 200 -31.15 -8.84 14.01
N ALA A 201 -30.58 -7.67 13.74
CA ALA A 201 -30.24 -7.23 12.37
C ALA A 201 -29.15 -8.11 11.73
N LEU A 202 -28.15 -8.55 12.50
CA LEU A 202 -26.99 -9.27 11.96
C LEU A 202 -27.17 -10.79 11.87
N HIS A 203 -27.76 -11.43 12.88
CA HIS A 203 -27.74 -12.90 13.02
C HIS A 203 -28.20 -13.68 11.77
N PRO A 204 -29.27 -13.30 11.04
CA PRO A 204 -29.68 -14.00 9.81
C PRO A 204 -28.64 -13.99 8.67
N LEU A 205 -27.70 -13.03 8.69
CA LEU A 205 -26.74 -12.80 7.62
C LEU A 205 -25.39 -13.46 7.87
N LEU A 206 -25.03 -13.71 9.14
CA LEU A 206 -23.72 -14.27 9.53
C LEU A 206 -23.59 -15.79 9.31
N GLY A 207 -24.64 -16.45 8.80
CA GLY A 207 -24.66 -17.87 8.43
C GLY A 207 -24.58 -18.15 6.92
N GLN A 208 -24.39 -17.14 6.08
CA GLN A 208 -24.34 -17.30 4.62
C GLN A 208 -23.13 -18.16 4.19
N PRO A 209 -23.29 -19.25 3.42
CA PRO A 209 -22.18 -20.12 3.00
C PRO A 209 -21.05 -19.40 2.23
N ALA A 210 -21.37 -18.29 1.56
CA ALA A 210 -20.39 -17.43 0.88
C ALA A 210 -19.33 -16.87 1.84
N LEU A 211 -19.66 -16.66 3.11
CA LEU A 211 -18.73 -16.14 4.13
C LEU A 211 -17.83 -17.23 4.74
N GLY A 212 -18.06 -18.51 4.40
CA GLY A 212 -17.24 -19.62 4.88
C GLY A 212 -17.49 -20.02 6.34
N SER A 213 -16.53 -20.74 6.92
CA SER A 213 -16.68 -21.37 8.25
C SER A 213 -16.21 -20.53 9.43
N ARG A 214 -15.45 -19.44 9.19
CA ARG A 214 -15.01 -18.48 10.21
C ARG A 214 -15.41 -17.08 9.78
N VAL A 215 -16.32 -16.49 10.55
CA VAL A 215 -16.91 -15.16 10.30
C VAL A 215 -16.87 -14.40 11.62
N ASN A 216 -15.89 -13.52 11.73
CA ASN A 216 -15.54 -12.83 12.95
C ASN A 216 -15.95 -11.35 12.82
N VAL A 217 -16.59 -10.82 13.87
CA VAL A 217 -17.34 -9.56 13.80
C VAL A 217 -17.20 -8.78 15.10
N SER A 218 -17.01 -7.46 14.97
CA SER A 218 -17.26 -6.47 16.03
C SER A 218 -18.12 -5.33 15.47
N VAL A 219 -19.01 -4.78 16.30
CA VAL A 219 -19.75 -3.53 16.08
C VAL A 219 -19.79 -2.76 17.39
N ALA A 220 -19.42 -1.49 17.37
CA ALA A 220 -19.45 -0.60 18.54
C ALA A 220 -20.01 0.79 18.21
N ASP A 221 -20.50 1.49 19.23
CA ASP A 221 -20.93 2.88 19.17
C ASP A 221 -19.72 3.83 19.24
N VAL A 222 -19.56 4.73 18.26
CA VAL A 222 -18.33 5.56 18.14
C VAL A 222 -18.19 6.57 19.28
N GLU A 223 -19.30 7.15 19.72
CA GLU A 223 -19.34 8.18 20.76
C GLU A 223 -19.00 7.62 22.16
N THR A 224 -19.60 6.47 22.49
CA THR A 224 -19.49 5.87 23.84
C THR A 224 -18.41 4.79 23.96
N GLY A 225 -17.91 4.26 22.84
CA GLY A 225 -17.05 3.07 22.81
C GLY A 225 -17.77 1.77 23.21
N GLN A 226 -19.11 1.79 23.36
CA GLN A 226 -19.85 0.60 23.78
C GLN A 226 -19.86 -0.46 22.67
N SER A 227 -19.30 -1.65 22.94
CA SER A 227 -19.52 -2.83 22.09
C SER A 227 -21.00 -3.22 22.08
N LEU A 228 -21.57 -3.29 20.88
CA LEU A 228 -22.97 -3.61 20.63
C LEU A 228 -23.14 -5.05 20.13
N PHE A 229 -22.17 -5.56 19.37
CA PHE A 229 -22.17 -6.95 18.92
C PHE A 229 -20.75 -7.47 18.72
N THR A 230 -20.49 -8.66 19.23
CA THR A 230 -19.24 -9.41 18.99
C THR A 230 -19.55 -10.86 18.62
N ARG A 231 -18.79 -11.40 17.68
CA ARG A 231 -18.71 -12.84 17.37
C ARG A 231 -17.26 -13.11 17.03
N GLY A 232 -16.48 -13.68 17.95
CA GLY A 232 -15.02 -13.76 17.77
C GLY A 232 -14.41 -12.38 17.55
N GLY A 233 -14.84 -11.38 18.32
CA GLY A 233 -14.34 -10.01 18.20
C GLY A 233 -12.83 -9.94 18.44
N ASP A 234 -12.34 -10.70 19.40
CA ASP A 234 -10.94 -10.67 19.89
C ASP A 234 -10.08 -11.75 19.17
N ASP A 235 -10.69 -12.43 18.19
CA ASP A 235 -10.19 -13.63 17.52
C ASP A 235 -9.27 -13.20 16.36
N GLY A 236 -7.95 -13.35 16.53
CA GLY A 236 -6.96 -12.97 15.51
C GLY A 236 -7.25 -13.58 14.13
N THR A 237 -7.59 -12.75 13.15
CA THR A 237 -8.13 -13.15 11.83
C THR A 237 -7.27 -12.54 10.72
N VAL A 238 -7.18 -13.18 9.54
CA VAL A 238 -6.45 -12.56 8.40
C VAL A 238 -7.25 -11.33 7.91
N PRO A 239 -6.71 -10.10 8.00
CA PRO A 239 -7.47 -8.86 7.73
C PRO A 239 -7.51 -8.46 6.24
N ALA A 240 -6.62 -9.04 5.42
CA ALA A 240 -6.25 -8.50 4.12
C ALA A 240 -5.97 -6.97 4.18
N SER A 241 -6.29 -6.21 3.12
CA SER A 241 -6.07 -4.75 3.05
C SER A 241 -6.81 -3.87 4.09
N VAL A 242 -7.58 -4.45 5.02
CA VAL A 242 -8.05 -3.72 6.22
C VAL A 242 -6.89 -3.38 7.16
N THR A 243 -5.75 -4.09 7.08
CA THR A 243 -4.46 -3.74 7.75
C THR A 243 -4.06 -2.27 7.55
N LYS A 244 -4.43 -1.68 6.41
CA LYS A 244 -4.12 -0.28 6.10
C LYS A 244 -4.77 0.71 7.07
N LEU A 245 -5.84 0.36 7.79
CA LEU A 245 -6.41 1.21 8.84
C LEU A 245 -5.42 1.38 10.01
N VAL A 246 -4.84 0.27 10.49
CA VAL A 246 -3.76 0.29 11.50
C VAL A 246 -2.56 1.09 11.00
N THR A 247 -2.17 0.89 9.74
CA THR A 247 -1.07 1.64 9.10
C THR A 247 -1.35 3.14 9.03
N GLY A 248 -2.60 3.54 8.79
CA GLY A 248 -3.04 4.93 8.77
C GLY A 248 -2.95 5.60 10.14
N VAL A 249 -3.57 5.00 11.17
CA VAL A 249 -3.51 5.54 12.55
C VAL A 249 -2.07 5.57 13.08
N THR A 250 -1.32 4.47 12.97
CA THR A 250 0.03 4.39 13.55
C THR A 250 1.03 5.34 12.90
N VAL A 251 0.90 5.69 11.61
CA VAL A 251 1.75 6.70 10.97
C VAL A 251 1.28 8.13 11.22
N LEU A 252 -0.02 8.36 11.40
CA LEU A 252 -0.54 9.68 11.79
C LEU A 252 -0.12 10.04 13.21
N GLU A 253 -0.19 9.10 14.15
CA GLU A 253 0.38 9.24 15.51
C GLU A 253 1.91 9.43 15.45
N ALA A 254 2.64 8.49 14.85
CA ALA A 254 4.10 8.49 14.95
C ALA A 254 4.80 9.64 14.19
N ARG A 255 4.15 10.27 13.20
CA ARG A 255 4.74 11.36 12.39
C ARG A 255 3.94 12.67 12.37
N GLY A 256 2.65 12.65 12.68
CA GLY A 256 1.74 13.77 12.48
C GLY A 256 1.28 13.94 11.02
N PRO A 257 0.05 14.44 10.76
CA PRO A 257 -0.53 14.56 9.42
C PRO A 257 0.24 15.49 8.47
N GLY A 258 0.99 16.45 9.01
CA GLY A 258 1.77 17.44 8.25
C GLY A 258 3.16 16.97 7.81
N HIS A 259 3.64 15.80 8.27
CA HIS A 259 4.99 15.32 7.92
C HIS A 259 5.14 15.08 6.41
N ARG A 260 6.34 15.29 5.88
CA ARG A 260 6.69 14.98 4.48
C ARG A 260 7.99 14.19 4.43
N ILE A 261 8.04 13.22 3.54
CA ILE A 261 9.18 12.33 3.36
C ILE A 261 10.16 12.99 2.36
N PRO A 262 11.41 13.28 2.74
CA PRO A 262 12.35 14.01 1.89
C PRO A 262 13.15 13.08 0.98
N THR A 263 13.23 13.40 -0.31
CA THR A 263 14.24 12.85 -1.23
C THR A 263 15.30 13.90 -1.49
N ARG A 264 16.58 13.53 -1.36
CA ARG A 264 17.73 14.44 -1.39
C ARG A 264 18.72 14.06 -2.47
N VAL A 265 19.55 15.02 -2.86
CA VAL A 265 20.81 14.76 -3.55
C VAL A 265 21.94 15.42 -2.79
N VAL A 266 23.04 14.69 -2.58
CA VAL A 266 24.29 15.23 -2.03
C VAL A 266 25.44 15.08 -3.02
N ALA A 267 26.51 15.86 -2.84
CA ALA A 267 27.75 15.68 -3.59
C ALA A 267 28.40 14.32 -3.27
N GLY A 268 28.92 13.64 -4.30
CA GLY A 268 29.63 12.37 -4.19
C GLY A 268 31.07 12.52 -3.66
N ALA A 269 31.86 11.45 -3.78
CA ALA A 269 33.24 11.45 -3.28
C ALA A 269 34.21 12.21 -4.20
N THR A 270 33.92 12.27 -5.50
CA THR A 270 34.71 13.00 -6.50
C THR A 270 33.88 14.05 -7.25
N PRO A 271 34.49 15.13 -7.79
CA PRO A 271 33.75 16.20 -8.46
C PRO A 271 32.86 15.70 -9.60
N GLY A 272 31.60 16.14 -9.62
CA GLY A 272 30.60 15.72 -10.60
C GLY A 272 29.87 14.40 -10.26
N GLU A 273 30.36 13.59 -9.32
CA GLU A 273 29.53 12.53 -8.75
C GLU A 273 28.44 13.16 -7.87
N VAL A 274 27.22 12.62 -7.94
CA VAL A 274 26.12 12.98 -7.04
C VAL A 274 25.46 11.73 -6.48
N VAL A 275 24.96 11.79 -5.25
CA VAL A 275 24.26 10.68 -4.59
C VAL A 275 22.79 11.06 -4.41
N LEU A 276 21.89 10.32 -5.06
CA LEU A 276 20.45 10.41 -4.88
C LEU A 276 20.05 9.54 -3.69
N VAL A 277 19.58 10.18 -2.62
CA VAL A 277 19.28 9.57 -1.31
C VAL A 277 17.76 9.50 -1.11
N GLY A 278 17.24 8.29 -1.04
CA GLY A 278 15.81 8.04 -0.84
C GLY A 278 15.40 8.07 0.64
N GLY A 279 14.46 8.94 1.00
CA GLY A 279 13.85 9.00 2.34
C GLY A 279 12.71 8.01 2.57
N GLY A 280 12.32 7.23 1.55
CA GLY A 280 11.17 6.34 1.58
C GLY A 280 9.87 6.94 1.02
N ASP A 281 9.95 7.91 0.10
CA ASP A 281 8.77 8.41 -0.64
C ASP A 281 8.48 7.49 -1.84
N PRO A 282 7.35 6.76 -1.86
CA PRO A 282 6.96 5.93 -2.99
C PRO A 282 6.27 6.73 -4.11
N THR A 283 5.85 7.96 -3.83
CA THR A 283 5.01 8.77 -4.74
C THR A 283 5.81 9.61 -5.74
N LEU A 284 7.09 9.88 -5.43
CA LEU A 284 8.06 10.60 -6.24
C LEU A 284 7.90 10.29 -7.75
N ALA A 285 7.55 11.30 -8.54
CA ALA A 285 7.42 11.18 -9.99
C ALA A 285 8.75 11.50 -10.70
N VAL A 286 8.90 11.03 -11.94
CA VAL A 286 10.01 11.49 -12.80
C VAL A 286 9.80 12.95 -13.23
N ASP A 287 8.60 13.25 -13.74
CA ASP A 287 8.19 14.56 -14.26
C ASP A 287 6.69 14.82 -13.97
N GLY A 288 6.10 15.82 -14.61
CA GLY A 288 4.68 16.17 -14.46
C GLY A 288 3.63 15.14 -14.94
N LYS A 289 4.03 13.97 -15.45
CA LYS A 289 3.13 12.91 -15.97
C LYS A 289 2.92 11.73 -15.02
N GLY A 290 3.56 11.76 -13.84
CA GLY A 290 3.58 10.67 -12.86
C GLY A 290 2.20 10.15 -12.43
N PHE A 291 2.19 9.01 -11.76
CA PHE A 291 0.98 8.31 -11.33
C PHE A 291 0.21 9.10 -10.27
N TYR A 292 0.91 9.65 -9.27
CA TYR A 292 0.31 10.35 -8.12
C TYR A 292 0.24 11.87 -8.35
N PRO A 293 -0.97 12.48 -8.36
CA PRO A 293 -1.10 13.93 -8.57
C PRO A 293 -0.44 14.76 -7.46
N GLY A 294 0.39 15.74 -7.85
CA GLY A 294 1.03 16.68 -6.92
C GLY A 294 2.21 16.11 -6.12
N ALA A 295 2.72 14.93 -6.48
CA ALA A 295 3.91 14.34 -5.86
C ALA A 295 5.19 15.16 -6.10
N ALA A 296 6.22 14.87 -5.30
CA ALA A 296 7.59 15.32 -5.54
C ALA A 296 8.07 14.90 -6.94
N ARG A 297 9.03 15.61 -7.53
CA ARG A 297 9.51 15.30 -8.90
C ARG A 297 11.04 15.31 -9.02
N LEU A 298 11.57 14.32 -9.74
CA LEU A 298 13.00 14.24 -10.06
C LEU A 298 13.46 15.36 -11.02
N ASP A 299 12.59 15.86 -11.91
CA ASP A 299 12.92 16.97 -12.81
C ASP A 299 13.31 18.26 -12.06
N THR A 300 12.57 18.58 -10.99
CA THR A 300 12.78 19.73 -10.11
C THR A 300 14.02 19.54 -9.24
N LEU A 301 14.23 18.33 -8.71
CA LEU A 301 15.45 17.97 -7.99
C LEU A 301 16.69 18.07 -8.89
N ALA A 302 16.58 17.68 -10.17
CA ALA A 302 17.68 17.77 -11.14
C ALA A 302 18.02 19.22 -11.51
N ALA A 303 17.01 20.11 -11.55
CA ALA A 303 17.22 21.55 -11.75
C ALA A 303 17.98 22.17 -10.57
N GLN A 304 17.58 21.89 -9.32
CA GLN A 304 18.30 22.33 -8.12
C GLN A 304 19.77 21.87 -8.15
N VAL A 305 20.01 20.58 -8.44
CA VAL A 305 21.36 20.00 -8.47
C VAL A 305 22.24 20.62 -9.54
N LYS A 306 21.71 20.90 -10.75
CA LYS A 306 22.46 21.61 -11.79
C LYS A 306 22.85 23.03 -11.37
N GLN A 307 21.99 23.72 -10.63
CA GLN A 307 22.28 25.04 -10.07
C GLN A 307 23.35 24.95 -8.97
N ALA A 308 23.20 24.02 -8.01
CA ALA A 308 24.12 23.84 -6.89
C ALA A 308 25.52 23.34 -7.30
N LEU A 309 25.65 22.65 -8.44
CA LEU A 309 26.94 22.23 -9.00
C LEU A 309 27.76 23.38 -9.63
N GLY A 310 27.17 24.57 -9.83
CA GLY A 310 27.92 25.79 -10.21
C GLY A 310 28.65 25.72 -11.55
N GLY A 311 28.24 24.83 -12.47
CA GLY A 311 28.95 24.56 -13.72
C GLY A 311 29.84 23.31 -13.71
N THR A 312 29.96 22.61 -12.56
CA THR A 312 30.58 21.28 -12.48
C THR A 312 29.71 20.27 -13.24
N THR A 313 30.22 19.72 -14.33
CA THR A 313 29.50 18.72 -15.14
C THR A 313 29.23 17.46 -14.30
N PRO A 314 27.97 16.96 -14.22
CA PRO A 314 27.68 15.66 -13.64
C PRO A 314 28.42 14.54 -14.37
N THR A 315 28.97 13.57 -13.62
CA THR A 315 29.71 12.43 -14.18
C THR A 315 29.03 11.09 -13.91
N LYS A 316 28.27 10.99 -12.80
CA LYS A 316 27.72 9.74 -12.27
C LYS A 316 26.61 10.00 -11.25
N VAL A 317 25.61 9.11 -11.19
CA VAL A 317 24.61 9.04 -10.11
C VAL A 317 24.88 7.81 -9.26
N ILE A 318 25.08 8.03 -7.96
CA ILE A 318 25.07 6.97 -6.95
C ILE A 318 23.65 6.93 -6.35
N VAL A 319 23.11 5.75 -6.13
CA VAL A 319 21.81 5.52 -5.50
C VAL A 319 22.02 5.04 -4.06
N ASP A 320 21.62 5.86 -3.09
CA ASP A 320 21.53 5.46 -1.69
C ASP A 320 20.06 5.13 -1.35
N SER A 321 19.80 3.83 -1.27
CA SER A 321 18.55 3.23 -0.79
C SER A 321 18.73 2.51 0.56
N THR A 322 19.88 2.71 1.24
CA THR A 322 20.27 1.93 2.43
C THR A 322 19.42 2.19 3.67
N LEU A 323 18.57 3.22 3.65
CA LEU A 323 17.63 3.54 4.72
C LEU A 323 16.63 2.42 5.02
N PHE A 324 16.26 1.59 4.03
CA PHE A 324 15.35 0.44 4.20
C PHE A 324 16.15 -0.88 4.17
N PRO A 325 16.55 -1.44 5.32
CA PRO A 325 17.33 -2.68 5.39
C PRO A 325 16.46 -3.95 5.30
N GLY A 326 17.09 -5.07 4.91
CA GLY A 326 16.48 -6.40 4.92
C GLY A 326 15.90 -6.82 3.57
N PRO A 327 14.91 -7.73 3.54
CA PRO A 327 14.28 -8.17 2.31
C PRO A 327 13.38 -7.07 1.71
N VAL A 328 13.22 -7.07 0.39
CA VAL A 328 12.37 -6.12 -0.36
C VAL A 328 10.93 -6.60 -0.57
N HIS A 329 10.60 -7.84 -0.19
CA HIS A 329 9.26 -8.43 -0.20
C HIS A 329 8.93 -8.99 1.19
N ALA A 330 7.66 -8.95 1.61
CA ALA A 330 7.30 -9.35 2.96
C ALA A 330 7.26 -10.88 3.14
N PRO A 331 7.51 -11.41 4.35
CA PRO A 331 7.23 -12.81 4.66
C PRO A 331 5.71 -13.07 4.62
N GLY A 332 5.30 -14.15 3.94
CA GLY A 332 3.89 -14.57 3.86
C GLY A 332 3.07 -13.91 2.74
N TRP A 333 3.69 -13.13 1.85
CA TRP A 333 3.10 -12.80 0.54
C TRP A 333 2.98 -14.07 -0.33
N ASP A 334 1.89 -14.19 -1.09
CA ASP A 334 1.75 -15.24 -2.11
C ASP A 334 2.77 -15.02 -3.25
N ALA A 335 3.15 -16.10 -3.94
CA ALA A 335 4.28 -16.11 -4.87
C ALA A 335 4.10 -15.23 -6.13
N ASP A 336 2.86 -14.89 -6.47
CA ASP A 336 2.49 -13.98 -7.55
C ASP A 336 2.55 -12.50 -7.16
N ILE A 337 2.42 -12.16 -5.86
CA ILE A 337 2.37 -10.75 -5.40
C ILE A 337 3.53 -9.87 -5.90
N PRO A 338 4.80 -10.32 -5.94
CA PRO A 338 5.91 -9.51 -6.46
C PRO A 338 5.90 -9.30 -7.99
N THR A 339 5.08 -10.03 -8.75
CA THR A 339 5.10 -10.03 -10.23
C THR A 339 3.75 -9.70 -10.87
N GLY A 340 2.63 -10.01 -10.21
CA GLY A 340 1.25 -9.72 -10.62
C GLY A 340 0.85 -8.24 -10.49
N GLY A 341 1.75 -7.37 -10.02
CA GLY A 341 1.60 -5.91 -10.10
C GLY A 341 0.80 -5.26 -8.96
N TYR A 342 0.29 -6.04 -8.00
CA TYR A 342 -0.25 -5.54 -6.74
C TYR A 342 0.84 -5.24 -5.71
N GLY A 343 1.90 -6.04 -5.65
CA GLY A 343 3.11 -5.79 -4.86
C GLY A 343 4.27 -5.25 -5.69
N ALA A 344 5.33 -4.82 -5.02
CA ALA A 344 6.59 -4.36 -5.63
C ALA A 344 7.78 -4.66 -4.69
N ALA A 345 9.00 -4.53 -5.21
CA ALA A 345 10.20 -4.49 -4.38
C ALA A 345 10.24 -3.18 -3.57
N ILE A 346 10.10 -3.25 -2.25
CA ILE A 346 10.06 -2.09 -1.36
C ILE A 346 11.48 -1.59 -1.07
N THR A 347 11.84 -0.44 -1.62
CA THR A 347 13.14 0.24 -1.44
C THR A 347 12.95 1.69 -1.00
N ALA A 348 13.93 2.26 -0.29
CA ALA A 348 13.84 3.65 0.21
C ALA A 348 13.85 4.73 -0.89
N LEU A 349 14.23 4.36 -2.10
CA LEU A 349 14.11 5.17 -3.31
C LEU A 349 13.31 4.38 -4.35
N MET A 350 12.32 5.00 -4.97
CA MET A 350 11.62 4.53 -6.17
C MET A 350 10.96 5.71 -6.87
N THR A 351 10.36 5.49 -8.04
CA THR A 351 9.42 6.45 -8.65
C THR A 351 8.08 5.80 -8.92
N ASP A 352 6.99 6.56 -8.81
CA ASP A 352 5.64 6.18 -9.24
C ASP A 352 5.12 4.84 -8.64
N GLY A 353 5.54 4.52 -7.40
CA GLY A 353 5.26 3.23 -6.75
C GLY A 353 5.87 2.04 -7.51
N ALA A 354 7.06 2.24 -8.09
CA ALA A 354 7.77 1.34 -8.99
C ALA A 354 7.08 1.02 -10.34
N ARG A 355 5.99 1.70 -10.72
CA ARG A 355 5.25 1.43 -11.98
C ARG A 355 6.14 1.71 -13.21
N THR A 356 6.22 0.75 -14.15
CA THR A 356 7.04 0.91 -15.37
C THR A 356 6.39 1.79 -16.44
N ASP A 357 5.07 1.94 -16.37
CA ASP A 357 4.26 2.82 -17.22
C ASP A 357 3.16 3.45 -16.34
N PRO A 358 3.42 4.63 -15.73
CA PRO A 358 2.45 5.31 -14.87
C PRO A 358 1.24 5.88 -15.65
N GLU A 359 1.37 6.11 -16.96
CA GLU A 359 0.28 6.65 -17.78
C GLU A 359 -0.77 5.56 -18.08
N THR A 360 -0.34 4.39 -18.56
CA THR A 360 -1.25 3.25 -18.74
C THR A 360 -1.81 2.78 -17.40
N ALA A 361 -0.99 2.67 -16.35
CA ALA A 361 -1.44 2.23 -15.03
C ALA A 361 -2.51 3.14 -14.41
N ARG A 362 -2.49 4.44 -14.72
CA ARG A 362 -3.54 5.39 -14.34
C ARG A 362 -4.78 5.27 -15.21
N ARG A 363 -4.62 5.05 -16.53
CA ARG A 363 -5.74 4.90 -17.47
C ARG A 363 -6.57 3.63 -17.22
N THR A 364 -5.94 2.52 -16.83
CA THR A 364 -6.60 1.22 -16.61
C THR A 364 -6.77 0.89 -15.13
N PHE A 365 -6.71 1.88 -14.24
CA PHE A 365 -6.66 1.64 -12.79
C PHE A 365 -7.86 0.83 -12.28
N ASP A 366 -9.06 1.22 -12.69
CA ASP A 366 -10.29 0.53 -12.28
C ASP A 366 -10.39 -0.87 -12.91
N ASP A 367 -10.14 -0.99 -14.22
CA ASP A 367 -10.13 -2.27 -14.94
C ASP A 367 -9.19 -3.30 -14.27
N THR A 368 -7.96 -2.88 -13.94
CA THR A 368 -6.94 -3.76 -13.34
C THR A 368 -6.97 -3.76 -11.81
N HIS A 369 -7.94 -3.09 -11.19
CA HIS A 369 -8.07 -2.97 -9.73
C HIS A 369 -6.77 -2.47 -9.05
N GLY A 370 -6.05 -1.57 -9.73
CA GLY A 370 -4.75 -1.02 -9.31
C GLY A 370 -3.52 -1.87 -9.62
N ALA A 371 -3.68 -3.06 -10.22
CA ALA A 371 -2.56 -3.88 -10.66
C ALA A 371 -1.80 -3.21 -11.82
N ALA A 372 -0.49 -3.08 -11.70
CA ALA A 372 0.37 -2.47 -12.71
C ALA A 372 1.77 -3.08 -12.68
N ARG A 373 2.40 -3.25 -13.86
CA ARG A 373 3.77 -3.77 -13.97
C ARG A 373 4.75 -2.89 -13.20
N ARG A 374 5.61 -3.52 -12.38
CA ARG A 374 6.63 -2.85 -11.56
C ARG A 374 8.05 -3.14 -12.07
N ASP A 375 9.00 -2.21 -11.85
CA ASP A 375 10.43 -2.48 -12.05
C ASP A 375 10.98 -3.29 -10.84
N PRO A 376 11.67 -4.42 -11.05
CA PRO A 376 12.20 -5.25 -9.96
C PRO A 376 13.42 -4.65 -9.25
N ARG A 377 13.96 -3.52 -9.74
CA ARG A 377 15.07 -2.76 -9.12
C ARG A 377 14.72 -1.27 -9.11
N PRO A 378 13.67 -0.86 -8.38
CA PRO A 378 13.07 0.47 -8.55
C PRO A 378 13.95 1.62 -8.07
N ASP A 379 14.87 1.37 -7.14
CA ASP A 379 15.89 2.35 -6.73
C ASP A 379 16.89 2.67 -7.86
N LEU A 380 17.36 1.66 -8.58
CA LEU A 380 18.15 1.86 -9.80
C LEU A 380 17.30 2.44 -10.95
N ALA A 381 15.98 2.20 -10.99
CA ALA A 381 15.09 2.82 -11.98
C ALA A 381 14.97 4.33 -11.77
N ALA A 382 14.76 4.77 -10.53
CA ALA A 382 14.82 6.17 -10.13
C ALA A 382 16.20 6.79 -10.44
N GLY A 383 17.29 6.07 -10.14
CA GLY A 383 18.66 6.47 -10.48
C GLY A 383 18.87 6.69 -11.99
N ARG A 384 18.39 5.77 -12.84
CA ARG A 384 18.43 5.91 -14.32
C ARG A 384 17.60 7.09 -14.81
N ALA A 385 16.41 7.31 -14.24
CA ALA A 385 15.57 8.45 -14.58
C ALA A 385 16.27 9.78 -14.23
N PHE A 386 16.82 9.88 -13.02
CA PHE A 386 17.56 11.04 -12.55
C PHE A 386 18.84 11.32 -13.35
N ALA A 387 19.60 10.28 -13.69
CA ALA A 387 20.80 10.40 -14.53
C ALA A 387 20.48 11.03 -15.90
N ARG A 388 19.40 10.59 -16.57
CA ARG A 388 18.96 11.20 -17.84
C ARG A 388 18.55 12.66 -17.67
N LEU A 389 17.88 13.01 -16.57
CA LEU A 389 17.51 14.40 -16.26
C LEU A 389 18.74 15.29 -16.01
N LEU A 390 19.84 14.74 -15.48
CA LEU A 390 21.12 15.42 -15.38
C LEU A 390 21.89 15.54 -16.71
N GLY A 391 21.52 14.77 -17.73
CA GLY A 391 22.22 14.72 -19.03
C GLY A 391 23.24 13.59 -19.16
N LEU A 392 23.24 12.62 -18.24
CA LEU A 392 24.10 11.44 -18.30
C LEU A 392 23.60 10.42 -19.34
N GLY A 393 24.55 9.78 -20.01
CA GLY A 393 24.32 9.08 -21.29
C GLY A 393 23.87 7.62 -21.20
N GLY A 394 23.96 6.97 -20.03
CA GLY A 394 23.50 5.58 -19.90
C GLY A 394 23.79 4.89 -18.56
N ASP A 395 23.25 3.68 -18.43
CA ASP A 395 23.20 2.89 -17.19
C ASP A 395 24.55 2.65 -16.50
N ALA A 396 25.66 2.66 -17.24
CA ALA A 396 27.02 2.52 -16.69
C ALA A 396 27.41 3.65 -15.73
N GLN A 397 26.70 4.80 -15.78
CA GLN A 397 26.87 5.94 -14.89
C GLN A 397 25.96 5.89 -13.66
N VAL A 398 25.26 4.76 -13.40
CA VAL A 398 24.34 4.58 -12.26
C VAL A 398 24.75 3.37 -11.41
N THR A 399 25.11 3.59 -10.15
CA THR A 399 25.57 2.53 -9.21
C THR A 399 24.90 2.66 -7.85
N LYS A 400 24.63 1.56 -7.13
CA LYS A 400 24.27 1.65 -5.70
C LYS A 400 25.48 2.03 -4.86
N GLY A 401 25.26 2.79 -3.78
CA GLY A 401 26.30 3.15 -2.81
C GLY A 401 25.74 4.06 -1.71
N LYS A 402 26.40 4.11 -0.56
CA LYS A 402 25.99 4.99 0.54
C LYS A 402 26.46 6.42 0.28
N ALA A 403 25.66 7.41 0.68
CA ALA A 403 26.08 8.80 0.71
C ALA A 403 27.32 9.00 1.61
N PRO A 404 28.32 9.80 1.17
CA PRO A 404 29.39 10.22 2.06
C PRO A 404 28.82 11.09 3.18
N SER A 405 29.43 11.00 4.37
CA SER A 405 29.16 11.97 5.43
C SER A 405 29.62 13.35 4.99
N ALA A 406 28.89 14.41 5.36
CA ALA A 406 29.25 15.79 5.02
C ALA A 406 30.65 16.11 5.52
N ALA A 407 31.57 16.33 4.59
CA ALA A 407 32.89 16.88 4.89
C ALA A 407 32.77 18.36 5.27
N GLY A 408 33.77 18.86 6.02
CA GLY A 408 33.93 20.30 6.20
C GLY A 408 34.14 21.03 4.86
N ALA A 409 33.93 22.35 4.85
CA ALA A 409 33.96 23.16 3.64
C ALA A 409 35.20 22.92 2.77
N SER A 410 34.99 22.70 1.46
CA SER A 410 36.06 22.53 0.49
C SER A 410 36.73 23.87 0.16
N ALA A 411 38.05 23.88 0.05
CA ALA A 411 38.83 25.05 -0.39
C ALA A 411 38.86 25.21 -1.93
N GLY A 412 37.83 24.71 -2.64
CA GLY A 412 37.77 24.68 -4.10
C GLY A 412 36.36 24.88 -4.62
N ALA A 413 36.22 25.20 -5.91
CA ALA A 413 34.95 25.60 -6.52
C ALA A 413 33.89 24.49 -6.63
N ALA A 414 34.24 23.22 -6.40
CA ALA A 414 33.31 22.11 -6.37
C ALA A 414 32.77 21.87 -4.95
N PRO A 415 31.46 21.57 -4.78
CA PRO A 415 30.88 21.23 -3.48
C PRO A 415 31.60 20.09 -2.76
N ALA A 416 31.79 20.22 -1.44
CA ALA A 416 32.43 19.19 -0.62
C ALA A 416 31.58 17.91 -0.56
N PRO A 417 32.19 16.70 -0.49
CA PRO A 417 31.44 15.44 -0.36
C PRO A 417 30.40 15.48 0.75
N GLY A 418 29.18 15.04 0.45
CA GLY A 418 28.05 15.03 1.39
C GLY A 418 27.32 16.38 1.56
N THR A 419 27.75 17.45 0.88
CA THR A 419 26.99 18.71 0.79
C THR A 419 25.65 18.48 0.10
N GLU A 420 24.53 18.96 0.65
CA GLU A 420 23.21 18.88 0.02
C GLU A 420 23.16 19.79 -1.23
N LEU A 421 22.86 19.19 -2.39
CA LEU A 421 22.76 19.85 -3.69
C LEU A 421 21.29 20.08 -4.12
N GLY A 422 20.35 19.46 -3.42
CA GLY A 422 18.93 19.58 -3.71
C GLY A 422 18.08 18.69 -2.80
N LYS A 423 16.83 19.09 -2.61
CA LYS A 423 15.82 18.42 -1.80
C LYS A 423 14.43 18.64 -2.39
N VAL A 424 13.65 17.58 -2.46
CA VAL A 424 12.20 17.60 -2.71
C VAL A 424 11.50 16.81 -1.61
N GLU A 425 10.23 17.09 -1.37
CA GLU A 425 9.45 16.49 -0.29
C GLU A 425 8.13 15.93 -0.81
N SER A 426 7.72 14.77 -0.30
CA SER A 426 6.48 14.09 -0.65
C SER A 426 5.24 14.96 -0.43
N LEU A 427 4.08 14.48 -0.89
CA LEU A 427 2.80 14.91 -0.35
C LEU A 427 2.78 14.80 1.19
N PRO A 428 2.00 15.64 1.92
CA PRO A 428 1.83 15.51 3.37
C PRO A 428 1.35 14.11 3.78
N MET A 429 1.72 13.66 4.97
CA MET A 429 1.39 12.33 5.49
C MET A 429 -0.11 12.01 5.38
N ILE A 430 -0.97 12.96 5.72
CA ILE A 430 -2.44 12.82 5.56
C ILE A 430 -2.87 12.53 4.11
N ARG A 431 -2.17 13.07 3.09
CA ARG A 431 -2.44 12.77 1.68
C ARG A 431 -1.83 11.45 1.21
N LEU A 432 -0.76 10.97 1.85
CA LEU A 432 -0.24 9.62 1.63
C LEU A 432 -1.18 8.55 2.24
N VAL A 433 -1.75 8.83 3.41
CA VAL A 433 -2.77 7.98 4.05
C VAL A 433 -4.06 7.97 3.22
N ASP A 434 -4.54 9.12 2.76
CA ASP A 434 -5.67 9.26 1.82
C ASP A 434 -5.53 8.33 0.60
N ILE A 435 -4.41 8.45 -0.15
CA ILE A 435 -4.08 7.59 -1.29
C ILE A 435 -4.02 6.10 -0.89
N MET A 436 -3.38 5.77 0.23
CA MET A 436 -3.28 4.39 0.74
C MET A 436 -4.65 3.77 1.06
N ILE A 437 -5.59 4.54 1.62
CA ILE A 437 -6.91 4.05 2.01
C ILE A 437 -7.86 3.97 0.79
N SER A 438 -7.91 5.02 -0.03
CA SER A 438 -8.75 5.12 -1.24
C SER A 438 -8.37 4.06 -2.27
N ASP A 439 -7.13 4.15 -2.76
CA ASP A 439 -6.63 3.38 -3.90
C ASP A 439 -6.16 1.99 -3.44
N SER A 440 -6.19 1.73 -2.13
CA SER A 440 -5.69 0.52 -1.49
C SER A 440 -4.21 0.22 -1.80
N ASP A 441 -3.40 1.24 -2.12
CA ASP A 441 -2.03 1.06 -2.63
C ASP A 441 -1.12 0.39 -1.58
N ASN A 442 -0.61 -0.79 -1.95
CA ASN A 442 0.22 -1.61 -1.10
C ASN A 442 1.63 -1.03 -0.92
N VAL A 443 2.18 -0.40 -1.96
CA VAL A 443 3.55 0.14 -1.94
C VAL A 443 3.60 1.38 -1.05
N VAL A 444 2.52 2.18 -1.03
CA VAL A 444 2.36 3.28 -0.08
C VAL A 444 2.29 2.75 1.35
N ALA A 445 1.44 1.76 1.65
CA ALA A 445 1.32 1.19 3.00
C ALA A 445 2.66 0.66 3.55
N GLU A 446 3.42 -0.07 2.73
CA GLU A 446 4.74 -0.57 3.13
C GLU A 446 5.74 0.56 3.40
N ALA A 447 5.71 1.65 2.63
CA ALA A 447 6.54 2.82 2.88
C ALA A 447 6.14 3.57 4.17
N LEU A 448 4.84 3.68 4.45
CA LEU A 448 4.34 4.39 5.64
C LEU A 448 4.68 3.67 6.95
N ALA A 449 4.53 2.34 7.03
CA ALA A 449 4.97 1.57 8.20
C ALA A 449 6.48 1.68 8.48
N ARG A 450 7.28 1.94 7.44
CA ARG A 450 8.72 2.21 7.59
C ARG A 450 8.99 3.63 8.09
N GLN A 451 8.08 4.59 7.87
CA GLN A 451 8.12 5.88 8.57
C GLN A 451 7.73 5.77 10.05
N VAL A 452 6.86 4.83 10.43
CA VAL A 452 6.60 4.48 11.84
C VAL A 452 7.87 3.92 12.50
N ALA A 453 8.56 2.99 11.85
CA ALA A 453 9.85 2.46 12.33
C ALA A 453 10.89 3.58 12.55
N LEU A 454 11.06 4.45 11.56
CA LEU A 454 11.93 5.63 11.61
C LEU A 454 11.43 6.77 12.54
N ALA A 455 10.30 6.57 13.24
CA ALA A 455 9.75 7.48 14.24
C ALA A 455 9.79 6.92 15.67
N ARG A 456 10.24 5.67 15.83
CA ARG A 456 10.42 4.96 17.11
C ARG A 456 11.79 4.26 17.17
N ASP A 457 12.77 4.82 16.44
CA ASP A 457 14.16 4.34 16.29
C ASP A 457 14.32 2.84 16.02
N ARG A 458 13.38 2.26 15.25
CA ARG A 458 13.44 0.87 14.78
C ARG A 458 14.03 0.78 13.37
N PRO A 459 14.68 -0.33 12.99
CA PRO A 459 15.11 -0.57 11.62
C PRO A 459 13.93 -0.48 10.64
N ALA A 460 14.07 0.22 9.52
CA ALA A 460 13.01 0.42 8.53
C ALA A 460 12.77 -0.81 7.61
N SER A 461 12.65 -1.99 8.21
CA SER A 461 12.33 -3.27 7.57
C SER A 461 10.85 -3.62 7.78
N PHE A 462 10.38 -4.74 7.19
CA PHE A 462 9.04 -5.27 7.47
C PHE A 462 8.85 -5.57 8.97
N SER A 463 9.80 -6.24 9.62
CA SER A 463 9.71 -6.62 11.03
C SER A 463 9.86 -5.42 11.98
N GLY A 464 10.70 -4.44 11.64
CA GLY A 464 10.83 -3.22 12.43
C GLY A 464 9.64 -2.25 12.25
N GLY A 465 9.01 -2.26 11.07
CA GLY A 465 7.71 -1.60 10.85
C GLY A 465 6.61 -2.23 11.69
N ALA A 466 6.44 -3.55 11.61
CA ALA A 466 5.48 -4.28 12.43
C ALA A 466 5.65 -4.01 13.93
N ALA A 467 6.87 -4.14 14.46
CA ALA A 467 7.16 -3.90 15.89
C ALA A 467 7.07 -2.42 16.31
N ALA A 468 7.13 -1.46 15.38
CA ALA A 468 6.90 -0.05 15.66
C ALA A 468 5.40 0.29 15.63
N MET A 469 4.63 -0.32 14.72
CA MET A 469 3.17 -0.19 14.69
C MET A 469 2.53 -0.81 15.94
N ASP A 470 2.98 -2.00 16.34
CA ASP A 470 2.63 -2.68 17.60
C ASP A 470 2.86 -1.77 18.83
N ALA A 471 4.05 -1.18 18.94
CA ALA A 471 4.36 -0.22 19.99
C ALA A 471 3.41 1.01 19.98
N VAL A 472 3.07 1.55 18.81
CA VAL A 472 2.15 2.69 18.69
C VAL A 472 0.71 2.32 19.05
N ILE A 473 0.27 1.08 18.78
CA ILE A 473 -1.04 0.57 19.25
C ILE A 473 -1.08 0.51 20.78
N ALA A 474 0.00 0.07 21.43
CA ALA A 474 0.12 0.12 22.89
C ALA A 474 0.21 1.55 23.45
N GLU A 475 0.91 2.48 22.76
CA GLU A 475 0.98 3.91 23.13
C GLU A 475 -0.41 4.57 23.09
N LEU A 476 -1.28 4.16 22.15
CA LEU A 476 -2.67 4.60 22.03
C LEU A 476 -3.64 3.90 23.01
N GLY A 477 -3.15 3.01 23.89
CA GLY A 477 -3.96 2.31 24.89
C GLY A 477 -4.87 1.21 24.34
N LEU A 478 -4.64 0.77 23.10
CA LEU A 478 -5.39 -0.28 22.43
C LEU A 478 -4.77 -1.68 22.71
N PRO A 479 -5.53 -2.79 22.58
CA PRO A 479 -5.04 -4.14 22.87
C PRO A 479 -4.00 -4.61 21.84
N ALA A 480 -2.72 -4.45 22.18
CA ALA A 480 -1.59 -4.83 21.31
C ALA A 480 -1.43 -6.35 21.13
N ASP A 481 -1.92 -7.18 22.06
CA ASP A 481 -1.94 -8.64 21.94
C ASP A 481 -2.99 -9.16 20.93
N GLU A 482 -3.92 -8.30 20.50
CA GLU A 482 -4.89 -8.61 19.43
C GLU A 482 -4.34 -8.35 18.00
N ILE A 483 -3.06 -7.98 17.86
CA ILE A 483 -2.40 -7.75 16.57
C ILE A 483 -1.06 -8.49 16.43
N SER A 484 -0.81 -9.01 15.22
CA SER A 484 0.47 -9.57 14.81
C SER A 484 0.69 -9.31 13.33
N LEU A 485 1.70 -8.53 12.96
CA LEU A 485 1.95 -8.11 11.58
C LEU A 485 3.22 -8.71 11.00
N ALA A 486 3.12 -9.14 9.74
CA ALA A 486 4.23 -9.51 8.87
C ALA A 486 4.46 -8.49 7.75
N ASP A 487 3.41 -7.72 7.41
CA ASP A 487 3.43 -6.58 6.50
C ASP A 487 2.43 -5.49 6.97
N ALA A 488 2.39 -4.34 6.29
CA ALA A 488 1.47 -3.23 6.57
C ALA A 488 0.36 -3.09 5.53
N SER A 489 0.63 -3.55 4.31
CA SER A 489 -0.33 -3.55 3.20
C SER A 489 -1.48 -4.55 3.37
N GLY A 490 -1.31 -5.60 4.17
CA GLY A 490 -2.28 -6.67 4.31
C GLY A 490 -2.30 -7.64 3.14
N LEU A 491 -1.16 -7.82 2.46
CA LEU A 491 -0.96 -8.85 1.44
C LEU A 491 -0.44 -10.16 2.07
N SER A 492 0.16 -10.08 3.25
CA SER A 492 0.68 -11.25 3.98
C SER A 492 -0.43 -12.05 4.65
N ARG A 493 -0.48 -13.35 4.35
CA ARG A 493 -1.35 -14.33 5.03
C ARG A 493 -0.94 -14.59 6.49
N ASN A 494 0.20 -14.05 6.93
CA ASN A 494 0.67 -14.15 8.31
C ASN A 494 0.09 -13.07 9.23
N ASN A 495 -0.46 -11.97 8.69
CA ASN A 495 -1.08 -10.92 9.51
C ASN A 495 -2.27 -11.47 10.29
N ARG A 496 -2.40 -11.10 11.57
CA ARG A 496 -3.56 -11.30 12.42
C ARG A 496 -3.95 -9.96 13.01
N ILE A 497 -5.24 -9.62 12.89
CA ILE A 497 -5.86 -8.50 13.60
C ILE A 497 -7.24 -9.00 14.04
N SER A 498 -7.66 -8.63 15.23
CA SER A 498 -9.02 -8.89 15.70
C SER A 498 -10.03 -7.88 15.11
N PRO A 499 -11.31 -8.26 14.95
CA PRO A 499 -12.38 -7.29 14.75
C PRO A 499 -12.52 -6.23 15.85
N SER A 500 -12.29 -6.56 17.13
CA SER A 500 -12.43 -5.65 18.29
C SER A 500 -11.43 -4.49 18.21
N LEU A 501 -10.14 -4.79 18.06
CA LEU A 501 -9.09 -3.78 17.86
C LEU A 501 -9.36 -2.89 16.64
N LEU A 502 -9.93 -3.44 15.57
CA LEU A 502 -10.31 -2.65 14.39
C LEU A 502 -11.48 -1.69 14.68
N THR A 503 -12.50 -2.13 15.44
CA THR A 503 -13.57 -1.20 15.85
C THR A 503 -13.06 -0.11 16.78
N ASP A 504 -12.22 -0.47 17.74
CA ASP A 504 -11.75 0.43 18.80
C ASP A 504 -10.78 1.48 18.25
N LEU A 505 -9.90 1.09 17.33
CA LEU A 505 -9.03 2.01 16.58
C LEU A 505 -9.83 3.02 15.73
N ILE A 506 -10.93 2.58 15.12
CA ILE A 506 -11.84 3.45 14.35
C ILE A 506 -12.63 4.38 15.29
N ALA A 507 -13.07 3.89 16.46
CA ALA A 507 -13.75 4.70 17.46
C ALA A 507 -12.82 5.76 18.06
N LEU A 508 -11.59 5.41 18.41
CA LEU A 508 -10.57 6.32 18.95
C LEU A 508 -10.32 7.50 18.00
N ALA A 509 -10.10 7.22 16.71
CA ALA A 509 -9.96 8.26 15.70
C ALA A 509 -11.27 9.05 15.45
N GLY A 510 -12.42 8.37 15.54
CA GLY A 510 -13.75 8.92 15.20
C GLY A 510 -14.36 9.82 16.28
N LYS A 511 -13.96 9.65 17.54
CA LYS A 511 -14.49 10.38 18.71
C LYS A 511 -14.01 11.83 18.82
N GLY A 512 -12.98 12.21 18.06
CA GLY A 512 -12.51 13.60 17.97
C GLY A 512 -11.54 14.05 19.07
N ASP A 513 -11.33 13.25 20.12
CA ASP A 513 -10.27 13.48 21.12
C ASP A 513 -8.86 13.45 20.48
N HIS A 514 -8.73 12.73 19.35
CA HIS A 514 -7.51 12.50 18.58
C HIS A 514 -7.61 13.10 17.15
N PRO A 515 -7.59 14.44 16.99
CA PRO A 515 -7.83 15.11 15.72
C PRO A 515 -6.77 14.79 14.65
N GLU A 516 -5.54 14.47 15.04
CA GLU A 516 -4.46 14.00 14.16
C GLU A 516 -4.78 12.67 13.47
N LEU A 517 -5.52 11.77 14.14
CA LEU A 517 -5.91 10.47 13.61
C LEU A 517 -7.07 10.55 12.60
N GLY A 518 -7.91 11.58 12.70
CA GLY A 518 -9.09 11.79 11.84
C GLY A 518 -8.77 11.84 10.33
N GLY A 519 -7.51 12.06 9.96
CA GLY A 519 -7.03 11.95 8.58
C GLY A 519 -7.27 10.58 7.92
N ILE A 520 -7.46 9.51 8.70
CA ILE A 520 -7.80 8.17 8.19
C ILE A 520 -9.15 8.14 7.44
N PHE A 521 -10.10 9.00 7.81
CA PHE A 521 -11.45 8.97 7.24
C PHE A 521 -11.56 9.63 5.87
N GLY A 522 -10.63 10.52 5.52
CA GLY A 522 -10.69 11.29 4.27
C GLY A 522 -10.65 10.42 3.01
N GLY A 523 -9.83 9.36 3.04
CA GLY A 523 -9.68 8.42 1.93
C GLY A 523 -10.63 7.22 1.96
N LEU A 524 -11.56 7.10 2.93
CA LEU A 524 -12.41 5.92 3.02
C LEU A 524 -13.36 5.81 1.81
N PRO A 525 -13.33 4.67 1.07
CA PRO A 525 -14.33 4.36 0.04
C PRO A 525 -15.77 4.47 0.59
N VAL A 526 -16.64 5.13 -0.17
CA VAL A 526 -18.04 5.41 0.21
C VAL A 526 -18.99 4.58 -0.64
N GLY A 527 -19.96 3.93 0.02
CA GLY A 527 -20.95 3.06 -0.62
C GLY A 527 -21.68 3.73 -1.78
N ALA A 528 -21.65 3.11 -2.96
CA ALA A 528 -22.22 3.60 -4.21
C ALA A 528 -21.62 4.92 -4.76
N TRP A 529 -20.48 5.39 -4.24
CA TRP A 529 -19.89 6.69 -4.60
C TRP A 529 -18.40 6.64 -4.97
N SER A 530 -17.52 6.03 -4.15
CA SER A 530 -16.06 6.16 -4.34
C SER A 530 -15.25 4.90 -4.03
N GLY A 531 -14.08 4.82 -4.66
CA GLY A 531 -13.08 3.76 -4.44
C GLY A 531 -13.65 2.35 -4.59
N THR A 532 -13.16 1.43 -3.77
CA THR A 532 -13.56 0.00 -3.79
C THR A 532 -15.02 -0.29 -3.39
N LEU A 533 -15.83 0.74 -3.13
CA LEU A 533 -17.27 0.66 -2.88
C LEU A 533 -18.13 1.40 -3.92
N GLY A 534 -17.54 2.01 -4.95
CA GLY A 534 -18.23 2.86 -5.93
C GLY A 534 -19.38 2.19 -6.70
N ASP A 535 -19.22 0.92 -7.10
CA ASP A 535 -20.27 0.14 -7.77
C ASP A 535 -21.12 -0.74 -6.82
N ARG A 536 -20.76 -0.77 -5.53
CA ARG A 536 -21.46 -1.54 -4.49
C ARG A 536 -22.64 -0.73 -3.93
N TYR A 537 -23.47 -1.35 -3.08
CA TYR A 537 -24.67 -0.72 -2.47
C TYR A 537 -25.75 -0.20 -3.45
N ARG A 538 -25.68 -0.53 -4.75
CA ARG A 538 -26.72 -0.13 -5.74
C ARG A 538 -27.94 -1.06 -5.79
N ALA A 539 -27.84 -2.28 -5.25
CA ALA A 539 -28.93 -3.26 -5.25
C ALA A 539 -29.94 -3.00 -4.12
N ALA A 540 -31.23 -3.34 -4.33
CA ALA A 540 -32.29 -3.06 -3.35
C ALA A 540 -32.01 -3.63 -1.94
N ALA A 541 -31.39 -4.82 -1.85
CA ALA A 541 -31.03 -5.47 -0.58
C ALA A 541 -29.84 -4.83 0.15
N THR A 542 -29.15 -3.86 -0.45
CA THR A 542 -27.99 -3.16 0.14
C THR A 542 -28.08 -1.64 0.05
N LYS A 543 -29.10 -1.09 -0.64
CA LYS A 543 -29.27 0.35 -0.91
C LYS A 543 -29.27 1.25 0.32
N ALA A 544 -29.67 0.73 1.49
CA ALA A 544 -29.60 1.47 2.75
C ALA A 544 -28.16 1.92 3.11
N GLY A 545 -27.12 1.20 2.67
CA GLY A 545 -25.72 1.56 2.92
C GLY A 545 -25.10 2.57 1.94
N ALA A 546 -25.83 3.00 0.90
CA ALA A 546 -25.33 3.98 -0.05
C ALA A 546 -25.11 5.36 0.62
N GLY A 547 -23.94 5.98 0.41
CA GLY A 547 -23.51 7.23 1.05
C GLY A 547 -23.14 7.14 2.54
N VAL A 548 -23.80 6.25 3.30
CA VAL A 548 -23.65 6.14 4.77
C VAL A 548 -22.68 5.06 5.24
N VAL A 549 -22.38 4.04 4.43
CA VAL A 549 -21.26 3.13 4.69
C VAL A 549 -19.98 3.73 4.12
N ARG A 550 -18.98 3.97 4.97
CA ARG A 550 -17.63 4.41 4.58
C ARG A 550 -16.60 3.44 5.15
N ALA A 551 -15.95 2.64 4.32
CA ALA A 551 -15.19 1.49 4.83
C ALA A 551 -14.02 1.05 3.95
N LYS A 552 -12.94 0.61 4.59
CA LYS A 552 -11.83 -0.05 3.91
C LYS A 552 -12.18 -1.50 3.65
N THR A 553 -11.95 -1.93 2.42
CA THR A 553 -12.11 -3.32 1.99
C THR A 553 -10.79 -4.10 2.03
N GLY A 554 -10.90 -5.42 2.22
CA GLY A 554 -9.85 -6.41 2.04
C GLY A 554 -10.33 -7.60 1.21
N THR A 555 -9.47 -8.13 0.33
CA THR A 555 -9.71 -9.38 -0.41
C THR A 555 -8.37 -10.05 -0.71
N LEU A 556 -8.27 -11.35 -0.43
CA LEU A 556 -7.27 -12.31 -0.95
C LEU A 556 -8.03 -13.60 -1.27
N THR A 557 -7.42 -14.59 -1.94
CA THR A 557 -8.08 -15.89 -2.15
C THR A 557 -8.44 -16.54 -0.81
N GLY A 558 -9.74 -16.75 -0.58
CA GLY A 558 -10.31 -17.29 0.66
C GLY A 558 -10.47 -16.30 1.82
N VAL A 559 -10.11 -15.02 1.63
CA VAL A 559 -10.14 -13.99 2.69
C VAL A 559 -10.90 -12.75 2.20
N HIS A 560 -11.94 -12.35 2.91
CA HIS A 560 -12.71 -11.14 2.62
C HIS A 560 -12.97 -10.36 3.90
N ALA A 561 -12.76 -9.05 3.86
CA ALA A 561 -12.92 -8.19 5.02
C ALA A 561 -13.50 -6.83 4.64
N ILE A 562 -14.25 -6.23 5.55
CA ILE A 562 -14.68 -4.84 5.49
C ILE A 562 -14.73 -4.26 6.90
N ALA A 563 -14.14 -3.08 7.10
CA ALA A 563 -14.20 -2.36 8.38
C ALA A 563 -14.25 -0.86 8.15
N GLY A 564 -14.99 -0.14 8.99
CA GLY A 564 -15.25 1.28 8.79
C GLY A 564 -16.41 1.79 9.62
N LEU A 565 -17.03 2.85 9.11
CA LEU A 565 -18.14 3.57 9.72
C LEU A 565 -19.45 3.33 8.98
N VAL A 566 -20.55 3.29 9.72
CA VAL A 566 -21.92 3.26 9.19
C VAL A 566 -22.83 4.16 10.02
N THR A 567 -23.61 5.01 9.35
CA THR A 567 -24.73 5.71 9.98
C THR A 567 -25.99 4.86 9.91
N THR A 568 -26.68 4.66 11.04
CA THR A 568 -27.93 3.89 11.14
C THR A 568 -29.14 4.71 10.66
N ALA A 569 -30.30 4.05 10.53
CA ALA A 569 -31.54 4.74 10.13
C ALA A 569 -32.04 5.75 11.17
N ASP A 570 -31.67 5.56 12.44
CA ASP A 570 -31.92 6.48 13.57
C ASP A 570 -30.86 7.61 13.66
N GLY A 571 -29.89 7.67 12.73
CA GLY A 571 -28.86 8.72 12.66
C GLY A 571 -27.60 8.47 13.51
N ARG A 572 -27.52 7.34 14.22
CA ARG A 572 -26.37 6.99 15.07
C ARG A 572 -25.17 6.56 14.23
N LEU A 573 -23.96 6.99 14.58
CA LEU A 573 -22.73 6.55 13.94
C LEU A 573 -22.12 5.35 14.69
N LEU A 574 -22.02 4.22 13.98
CA LEU A 574 -21.39 3.00 14.47
C LEU A 574 -20.08 2.72 13.73
N THR A 575 -19.14 2.10 14.45
CA THR A 575 -17.96 1.45 13.87
C THR A 575 -18.24 -0.05 13.73
N PHE A 576 -17.71 -0.67 12.68
CA PHE A 576 -17.83 -2.11 12.47
C PHE A 576 -16.56 -2.71 11.86
N ALA A 577 -16.33 -3.99 12.13
CA ALA A 577 -15.37 -4.83 11.45
C ALA A 577 -15.99 -6.22 11.19
N VAL A 578 -15.94 -6.68 9.94
CA VAL A 578 -16.43 -8.00 9.52
C VAL A 578 -15.34 -8.68 8.70
N LEU A 579 -14.75 -9.75 9.26
CA LEU A 579 -13.62 -10.47 8.69
C LEU A 579 -13.98 -11.95 8.50
N THR A 580 -13.63 -12.51 7.34
CA THR A 580 -13.60 -13.97 7.10
C THR A 580 -12.29 -14.35 6.44
N ASP A 581 -11.61 -15.36 6.98
CA ASP A 581 -10.36 -15.92 6.45
C ASP A 581 -10.48 -17.40 6.03
N ARG A 582 -11.72 -17.89 5.89
CA ARG A 582 -12.06 -19.26 5.44
C ARG A 582 -13.22 -19.28 4.45
N ALA A 583 -13.36 -18.25 3.63
CA ALA A 583 -14.37 -18.20 2.58
C ALA A 583 -14.07 -19.23 1.47
N PRO A 584 -15.08 -19.74 0.75
CA PRO A 584 -14.87 -20.61 -0.40
C PRO A 584 -14.05 -19.91 -1.50
N ALA A 585 -13.23 -20.66 -2.23
CA ALA A 585 -12.51 -20.17 -3.41
C ALA A 585 -13.45 -20.08 -4.63
N ILE A 586 -14.39 -19.14 -4.57
CA ILE A 586 -15.39 -18.82 -5.60
C ILE A 586 -15.15 -17.41 -6.16
N ASP A 587 -16.03 -16.97 -7.07
CA ASP A 587 -16.12 -15.57 -7.49
C ASP A 587 -16.11 -14.62 -6.27
N PRO A 588 -15.14 -13.69 -6.17
CA PRO A 588 -14.96 -12.84 -5.00
C PRO A 588 -16.11 -11.84 -4.78
N ASP A 589 -16.96 -11.59 -5.78
CA ASP A 589 -18.13 -10.70 -5.61
C ASP A 589 -19.24 -11.35 -4.79
N VAL A 590 -19.34 -12.69 -4.76
CA VAL A 590 -20.32 -13.40 -3.95
C VAL A 590 -20.13 -13.16 -2.44
N PRO A 591 -18.93 -13.32 -1.84
CA PRO A 591 -18.67 -12.90 -0.46
C PRO A 591 -18.68 -11.38 -0.27
N ARG A 592 -18.20 -10.56 -1.23
CA ARG A 592 -18.28 -9.08 -1.12
C ARG A 592 -19.73 -8.60 -0.97
N GLN A 593 -20.66 -9.17 -1.73
CA GLN A 593 -22.10 -8.89 -1.62
C GLN A 593 -22.71 -9.42 -0.31
N ALA A 594 -22.20 -10.53 0.24
CA ALA A 594 -22.63 -11.04 1.54
C ALA A 594 -22.19 -10.11 2.69
N LEU A 595 -21.00 -9.50 2.58
CA LEU A 595 -20.52 -8.43 3.46
C LEU A 595 -21.36 -7.14 3.30
N ASP A 596 -21.70 -6.75 2.07
CA ASP A 596 -22.55 -5.56 1.83
C ASP A 596 -23.98 -5.70 2.37
N ARG A 597 -24.50 -6.93 2.46
CA ARG A 597 -25.79 -7.20 3.15
C ARG A 597 -25.68 -6.96 4.65
N ILE A 598 -24.55 -7.31 5.27
CA ILE A 598 -24.30 -7.11 6.71
C ILE A 598 -24.24 -5.63 7.05
N THR A 599 -23.44 -4.85 6.32
CA THR A 599 -23.30 -3.39 6.53
C THR A 599 -24.56 -2.63 6.09
N GLY A 600 -25.24 -3.06 5.03
CA GLY A 600 -26.53 -2.52 4.61
C GLY A 600 -27.65 -2.76 5.64
N ALA A 601 -27.61 -3.87 6.39
CA ALA A 601 -28.54 -4.13 7.49
C ALA A 601 -28.27 -3.24 8.72
N LEU A 602 -27.01 -2.93 9.02
CA LEU A 602 -26.66 -1.93 10.05
C LEU A 602 -27.12 -0.52 9.65
N ALA A 603 -26.90 -0.13 8.40
CA ALA A 603 -27.36 1.16 7.88
C ALA A 603 -28.91 1.27 7.90
N GLY A 604 -29.61 0.18 7.61
CA GLY A 604 -31.07 0.14 7.54
C GLY A 604 -31.80 -0.05 8.87
N CYS A 605 -31.11 -0.21 10.00
CA CYS A 605 -31.78 -0.48 11.28
C CYS A 605 -31.93 0.78 12.16
N GLY A 606 -33.00 0.81 12.97
CA GLY A 606 -33.03 1.59 14.22
C GLY A 606 -32.43 0.82 15.41
N CYS A 607 -32.26 -0.50 15.27
CA CYS A 607 -31.58 -1.41 16.20
C CYS A 607 -31.89 -1.16 17.70
N ARG A 608 -33.16 -1.19 18.12
CA ARG A 608 -33.56 -1.09 19.53
C ARG A 608 -34.18 -2.39 20.04
#